data_AF-A0A7S0S0K3-F1
#
_entry.id   AF-A0A7S0S0K3-F1
#
_cell.length_a   1.000
_cell.length_b   1.000
_cell.length_c   1.000
_cell.angle_alpha   90.00
_cell.angle_beta   90.00
_cell.angle_gamma   90.00
#
_symmetry.space_group_name_H-M   'P 1'
#
loop_
_entity.id
_entity.type
_entity.pdbx_description
1 polymer ?
#
loop_
_entity_poly.entity_id
_entity_poly.type
_entity_poly.pdbx_seq_one_letter_code
_entity_poly.pdbx_strand_id
1 'polypeptide(L)'
;MPAQEVKTPVLPWMRVPVTIEAGSGVPLAQVSGLDSRLLAALMHGHQQYKELFPVQSVVWTELAGGCSTAHDLCIAAPTGSGKTLAYVLPVVNGLARLQGQQRLAAHCLQGRV
;
A
#
# COMPACT_ATOMS: atom_id res chain seq x y z
N MET A 1 6.77 39.87 -18.20
CA MET A 1 6.19 38.90 -17.24
C MET A 1 7.30 38.54 -16.27
N PRO A 2 7.19 38.80 -14.96
CA PRO A 2 8.27 38.44 -14.04
C PRO A 2 8.35 36.90 -13.95
N ALA A 3 9.56 36.36 -13.99
CA ALA A 3 9.80 34.94 -13.81
C ALA A 3 9.40 34.55 -12.38
N GLN A 4 8.47 33.61 -12.22
CA GLN A 4 8.14 33.06 -10.90
C GLN A 4 9.32 32.24 -10.39
N GLU A 5 9.80 32.60 -9.20
CA GLU A 5 10.84 31.86 -8.48
C GLU A 5 10.30 30.49 -8.05
N VAL A 6 10.86 29.41 -8.60
CA VAL A 6 10.47 28.04 -8.26
C VAL A 6 11.13 27.67 -6.93
N LYS A 7 10.36 27.77 -5.83
CA LYS A 7 10.81 27.43 -4.48
C LYS A 7 11.00 25.92 -4.35
N THR A 8 12.24 25.44 -4.22
CA THR A 8 12.52 24.01 -4.05
C THR A 8 12.00 23.52 -2.69
N PRO A 9 11.29 22.38 -2.63
CA PRO A 9 10.85 21.81 -1.36
C PRO A 9 12.02 21.49 -0.42
N VAL A 10 11.87 21.87 0.85
CA VAL A 10 12.90 21.69 1.89
C VAL A 10 13.19 20.20 2.10
N LEU A 11 12.14 19.39 2.18
CA LEU A 11 12.25 17.96 2.43
C LEU A 11 12.64 17.22 1.13
N PRO A 12 13.70 16.39 1.14
CA PRO A 12 14.15 15.67 -0.05
C PRO A 12 13.07 14.83 -0.74
N TRP A 13 12.20 14.18 0.04
CA TRP A 13 11.10 13.35 -0.48
C TRP A 13 10.00 14.16 -1.18
N MET A 14 9.87 15.46 -0.91
CA MET A 14 8.93 16.35 -1.60
C MET A 14 9.42 16.79 -2.98
N ARG A 15 10.69 16.54 -3.33
CA ARG A 15 11.31 17.02 -4.58
C ARG A 15 10.98 16.14 -5.78
N VAL A 16 10.46 14.94 -5.55
CA VAL A 16 10.06 14.00 -6.61
C VAL A 16 8.62 13.54 -6.36
N PRO A 17 7.62 14.43 -6.53
CA PRO A 17 6.24 14.06 -6.33
C PRO A 17 5.78 13.07 -7.42
N VAL A 18 5.02 12.05 -7.02
CA VAL A 18 4.30 11.18 -7.96
C VAL A 18 2.89 11.74 -8.14
N THR A 19 2.56 12.14 -9.37
CA THR A 19 1.20 12.56 -9.73
C THR A 19 0.38 11.36 -10.14
N ILE A 20 -0.84 11.27 -9.60
CA ILE A 20 -1.78 10.18 -9.84
C ILE A 20 -3.00 10.75 -10.56
N GLU A 21 -3.23 10.30 -11.78
CA GLU A 21 -4.38 10.71 -12.57
C GLU A 21 -5.66 10.05 -12.05
N ALA A 22 -6.78 10.76 -12.17
CA ALA A 22 -8.09 10.19 -11.89
C ALA A 22 -8.45 9.15 -12.97
N GLY A 23 -8.84 7.95 -12.55
CA GLY A 23 -9.12 6.85 -13.48
C GLY A 23 -9.52 5.56 -12.78
N SER A 24 -9.53 4.47 -13.53
CA SER A 24 -9.80 3.12 -13.01
C SER A 24 -8.67 2.64 -12.11
N GLY A 25 -9.02 1.94 -11.04
CA GLY A 25 -8.06 1.31 -10.15
C GLY A 25 -7.35 0.11 -10.75
N VAL A 26 -6.61 -0.61 -9.90
CA VAL A 26 -5.97 -1.89 -10.24
C VAL A 26 -6.84 -3.02 -9.68
N PRO A 27 -7.39 -3.94 -10.52
CA PRO A 27 -8.16 -5.07 -10.05
C PRO A 27 -7.39 -5.89 -9.00
N LEU A 28 -8.06 -6.34 -7.93
CA LEU A 28 -7.38 -7.07 -6.85
C LEU A 28 -6.64 -8.32 -7.33
N ALA A 29 -7.16 -8.98 -8.37
CA ALA A 29 -6.52 -10.14 -8.99
C ALA A 29 -5.16 -9.84 -9.64
N GLN A 30 -4.89 -8.57 -9.97
CA GLN A 30 -3.64 -8.12 -10.58
C GLN A 30 -2.67 -7.52 -9.55
N VAL A 31 -3.09 -7.37 -8.29
CA VAL A 31 -2.24 -6.81 -7.23
C VAL A 31 -1.31 -7.90 -6.70
N SER A 32 -0.03 -7.80 -7.04
CA SER A 32 1.00 -8.72 -6.54
C SER A 32 1.36 -8.45 -5.09
N GLY A 33 1.66 -9.51 -4.34
CA GLY A 33 2.24 -9.42 -2.98
C GLY A 33 1.22 -9.27 -1.84
N LEU A 34 -0.09 -9.34 -2.15
CA LEU A 34 -1.13 -9.43 -1.13
C LEU A 34 -1.10 -10.79 -0.45
N ASP A 35 -1.13 -10.79 0.89
CA ASP A 35 -1.40 -11.99 1.68
C ASP A 35 -2.79 -12.53 1.37
N SER A 36 -2.92 -13.85 1.22
CA SER A 36 -4.17 -14.49 0.82
C SER A 36 -5.32 -14.22 1.79
N ARG A 37 -5.05 -14.05 3.09
CA ARG A 37 -6.07 -13.70 4.09
C ARG A 37 -6.54 -12.26 3.91
N LEU A 38 -5.63 -11.35 3.59
CA LEU A 38 -5.98 -9.97 3.31
C LEU A 38 -6.77 -9.85 2.02
N LEU A 39 -6.37 -10.57 0.96
CA LEU A 39 -7.12 -10.63 -0.30
C LEU A 39 -8.55 -11.13 -0.06
N ALA A 40 -8.72 -12.23 0.68
CA ALA A 40 -10.03 -12.76 1.04
C ALA A 40 -10.86 -11.76 1.85
N ALA A 41 -10.26 -11.06 2.81
CA ALA A 41 -10.93 -10.04 3.61
C ALA A 41 -11.39 -8.83 2.76
N LEU A 42 -10.60 -8.42 1.77
CA LEU A 42 -10.97 -7.34 0.85
C LEU A 42 -12.13 -7.76 -0.07
N MET A 43 -12.08 -8.96 -0.64
CA MET A 43 -13.07 -9.44 -1.61
C MET A 43 -14.40 -9.85 -0.95
N HIS A 44 -14.34 -10.50 0.21
CA HIS A 44 -15.50 -11.12 0.87
C HIS A 44 -15.94 -10.37 2.13
N GLY A 45 -15.23 -9.31 2.52
CA GLY A 45 -15.65 -8.44 3.61
C GLY A 45 -16.89 -7.61 3.26
N HIS A 46 -17.33 -6.80 4.22
CA HIS A 46 -18.57 -6.01 4.10
C HIS A 46 -18.63 -5.06 2.90
N GLN A 47 -17.48 -4.52 2.47
CA GLN A 47 -17.41 -3.57 1.37
C GLN A 47 -17.08 -4.18 0.00
N GLN A 48 -16.82 -5.50 -0.07
CA GLN A 48 -16.60 -6.27 -1.30
C GLN A 48 -15.76 -5.54 -2.36
N TYR A 49 -14.51 -5.24 -2.03
CA TYR A 49 -13.60 -4.55 -2.93
C TYR A 49 -13.32 -5.38 -4.18
N LYS A 50 -13.33 -4.74 -5.36
CA LYS A 50 -12.99 -5.36 -6.66
C LYS A 50 -11.63 -4.92 -7.18
N GLU A 51 -11.22 -3.71 -6.82
CA GLU A 51 -9.98 -3.08 -7.24
C GLU A 51 -9.43 -2.18 -6.13
N LEU A 52 -8.13 -1.91 -6.18
CA LEU A 52 -7.50 -0.83 -5.44
C LEU A 52 -7.66 0.47 -6.22
N PHE A 53 -8.12 1.53 -5.56
CA PHE A 53 -8.21 2.85 -6.18
C PHE A 53 -6.83 3.38 -6.60
N PRO A 54 -6.74 4.32 -7.55
CA PRO A 54 -5.46 4.82 -8.06
C PRO A 54 -4.47 5.25 -6.97
N VAL A 55 -4.95 5.95 -5.92
CA VAL A 55 -4.08 6.34 -4.80
C VAL A 55 -3.57 5.14 -3.99
N GLN A 56 -4.38 4.09 -3.86
CA GLN A 56 -4.03 2.89 -3.11
C GLN A 56 -3.01 2.04 -3.88
N SER A 57 -3.16 1.90 -5.20
CA SER A 57 -2.25 1.11 -6.04
C SER A 57 -0.86 1.73 -6.16
N VAL A 58 -0.77 3.06 -6.28
CA VAL A 58 0.53 3.75 -6.27
C VAL A 58 1.22 3.57 -4.92
N VAL A 59 0.51 3.83 -3.81
CA VAL A 59 1.08 3.66 -2.45
C VAL A 59 1.51 2.23 -2.19
N TRP A 60 0.73 1.26 -2.67
CA TRP A 60 1.08 -0.15 -2.62
C TRP A 60 2.41 -0.44 -3.32
N THR A 61 2.61 0.14 -4.49
CA THR A 61 3.84 0.00 -5.29
C THR A 61 5.03 0.68 -4.61
N GLU A 62 4.87 1.92 -4.17
CA GLU A 62 5.92 2.71 -3.49
C GLU A 62 6.39 2.05 -2.18
N LEU A 63 5.47 1.40 -1.46
CA LEU A 63 5.80 0.68 -0.22
C LEU A 63 6.11 -0.80 -0.45
N ALA A 64 6.19 -1.27 -1.70
CA ALA A 64 6.41 -2.67 -2.06
C ALA A 64 5.49 -3.64 -1.28
N GLY A 65 4.21 -3.30 -1.17
CA GLY A 65 3.21 -4.07 -0.42
C GLY A 65 3.51 -4.18 1.08
N GLY A 66 4.25 -3.24 1.66
CA GLY A 66 4.66 -3.23 3.07
C GLY A 66 6.02 -3.86 3.35
N CYS A 67 6.80 -4.20 2.32
CA CYS A 67 8.16 -4.71 2.47
C CYS A 67 9.25 -3.64 2.30
N SER A 68 8.91 -2.45 1.82
CA SER A 68 9.87 -1.36 1.65
C SER A 68 10.34 -0.83 3.00
N THR A 69 11.63 -0.50 3.09
CA THR A 69 12.18 0.28 4.22
C THR A 69 12.04 1.78 3.99
N ALA A 70 11.37 2.24 2.93
CA ALA A 70 11.16 3.66 2.68
C ALA A 70 10.38 4.32 3.83
N HIS A 71 10.83 5.49 4.27
CA HIS A 71 10.56 5.94 5.63
C HIS A 71 9.34 6.83 5.80
N ASP A 72 8.89 7.58 4.78
CA ASP A 72 7.70 8.45 4.89
C ASP A 72 7.03 8.70 3.54
N LEU A 73 5.69 8.73 3.52
CA LEU A 73 4.88 9.14 2.37
C LEU A 73 3.84 10.19 2.76
N CYS A 74 3.84 11.32 2.06
CA CYS A 74 2.78 12.31 2.12
C CYS A 74 1.80 12.10 0.95
N ILE A 75 0.54 11.80 1.26
CA ILE A 75 -0.49 11.56 0.25
C ILE A 75 -1.48 12.73 0.24
N ALA A 76 -1.47 13.50 -0.84
CA ALA A 76 -2.43 14.57 -1.08
C ALA A 76 -3.44 14.12 -2.17
N ALA A 77 -4.68 13.84 -1.77
CA ALA A 77 -5.78 13.49 -2.66
C ALA A 77 -7.12 13.93 -2.04
N PRO A 78 -8.21 14.11 -2.81
CA PRO A 78 -9.50 14.53 -2.26
C PRO A 78 -10.11 13.51 -1.28
N THR A 79 -11.11 13.95 -0.51
CA THR A 79 -11.91 13.05 0.35
C THR A 79 -12.68 12.06 -0.52
N GLY A 80 -12.79 10.81 -0.07
CA GLY A 80 -13.41 9.74 -0.85
C GLY A 80 -12.45 8.99 -1.79
N SER A 81 -11.23 9.50 -2.04
CA SER A 81 -10.23 8.81 -2.88
C SER A 81 -9.66 7.52 -2.28
N GLY A 82 -10.02 7.17 -1.04
CA GLY A 82 -9.55 5.93 -0.40
C GLY A 82 -8.18 6.03 0.31
N LYS A 83 -7.72 7.24 0.65
CA LYS A 83 -6.45 7.49 1.37
C LYS A 83 -6.32 6.69 2.66
N THR A 84 -7.40 6.53 3.43
CA THR A 84 -7.39 5.76 4.68
C THR A 84 -6.92 4.32 4.43
N LEU A 85 -7.51 3.64 3.45
CA LEU A 85 -7.12 2.27 3.12
C LEU A 85 -5.74 2.22 2.45
N ALA A 86 -5.32 3.28 1.72
CA ALA A 86 -3.99 3.37 1.14
C ALA A 86 -2.88 3.30 2.20
N TYR A 87 -3.05 3.97 3.34
CA TYR A 87 -2.13 3.86 4.47
C TYR A 87 -2.22 2.50 5.20
N VAL A 88 -3.42 1.93 5.32
CA VAL A 88 -3.66 0.70 6.10
C VAL A 88 -3.18 -0.56 5.38
N LEU A 89 -3.37 -0.65 4.06
CA LEU A 89 -3.08 -1.86 3.28
C LEU A 89 -1.65 -2.39 3.46
N PRO A 90 -0.59 -1.58 3.28
CA PRO A 90 0.79 -2.05 3.42
C PRO A 90 1.10 -2.52 4.84
N VAL A 91 0.56 -1.83 5.86
CA VAL A 91 0.77 -2.16 7.27
C VAL A 91 0.15 -3.51 7.61
N VAL A 92 -1.13 -3.70 7.28
CA VAL A 92 -1.84 -4.96 7.56
C VAL A 92 -1.23 -6.12 6.78
N ASN A 93 -0.82 -5.89 5.53
CA ASN A 93 -0.15 -6.92 4.73
C ASN A 93 1.19 -7.35 5.35
N GLY A 94 2.02 -6.39 5.77
CA GLY A 94 3.27 -6.66 6.47
C GLY A 94 3.04 -7.49 7.74
N LEU A 95 2.09 -7.09 8.58
CA LEU A 95 1.73 -7.81 9.80
C LEU A 95 1.22 -9.23 9.53
N ALA A 96 0.36 -9.40 8.51
CA ALA A 96 -0.14 -10.72 8.13
C ALA A 96 1.02 -11.66 7.78
N ARG A 97 1.97 -11.19 6.94
CA ARG A 97 3.12 -11.98 6.51
C ARG A 97 4.03 -12.37 7.68
N LEU A 98 4.28 -11.44 8.62
CA LEU A 98 5.06 -11.72 9.83
C LEU A 98 4.43 -12.83 10.68
N GLN A 99 3.10 -12.77 10.89
CA GLN A 99 2.38 -13.81 11.63
C GLN A 99 2.44 -15.17 10.92
N GLY A 100 2.36 -15.19 9.58
CA GLY A 100 2.49 -16.42 8.79
C GLY A 100 3.86 -17.08 8.99
N GLN A 101 4.93 -16.29 8.94
CA GLN A 101 6.30 -16.76 9.17
C GLN A 101 6.49 -17.31 10.59
N GLN A 102 5.96 -16.63 11.60
CA GLN A 102 6.04 -17.11 12.99
C GLN A 102 5.29 -18.43 13.20
N ARG A 103 4.12 -18.59 12.60
CA ARG A 103 3.34 -19.84 12.67
C ARG A 103 4.06 -20.99 11.99
N LEU A 104 4.64 -20.76 10.81
CA LEU A 104 5.43 -21.76 10.10
C LEU A 104 6.67 -22.16 10.90
N ALA A 105 7.39 -21.19 11.47
CA ALA A 105 8.54 -21.44 12.32
C ALA A 105 8.16 -22.26 13.58
N ALA A 106 7.06 -21.91 14.24
CA ALA A 106 6.56 -22.67 15.39
C ALA A 106 6.14 -24.11 15.01
N HIS A 107 5.50 -24.29 13.86
CA HIS A 107 5.09 -25.61 13.37
C HIS A 107 6.30 -26.48 12.99
N CYS A 108 7.34 -25.92 12.38
CA CYS A 108 8.60 -26.66 12.11
C CYS A 108 9.33 -27.08 13.38
N LEU A 109 9.26 -26.29 14.46
CA LEU A 109 9.84 -26.65 15.75
C LEU A 109 9.06 -27.78 16.46
N GLN A 110 7.77 -27.90 16.19
CA GLN A 110 6.88 -28.91 16.78
C GLN A 110 6.82 -30.23 15.98
N GLY A 111 7.30 -30.25 14.73
CA GLY A 111 7.27 -31.40 13.83
C GLY A 111 8.52 -32.29 13.80
N ARG A 112 9.44 -32.20 14.77
CA ARG A 112 10.54 -33.17 14.89
C ARG A 112 10.03 -34.46 15.55
N VAL A 113 9.71 -35.45 14.72
CA VAL A 113 9.74 -36.88 15.08
C VAL A 113 11.06 -37.46 14.60
#